data_AF-A0A8S1HIN4-F1
#
_entry.id   AF-A0A8S1HIN4-F1
#
_cell.length_a   1.000
_cell.length_b   1.000
_cell.length_c   1.000
_cell.angle_alpha   90.00
_cell.angle_beta   90.00
_cell.angle_gamma   90.00
#
_symmetry.space_group_name_H-M   'P 1'
#
loop_
_entity.id
_entity.type
_entity.pdbx_description
1 polymer ?
#
loop_
_entity_poly.entity_id
_entity_poly.type
_entity_poly.pdbx_seq_one_letter_code
_entity_poly.pdbx_strand_id
1 'polypeptide(L)'
;MLRWFWIALLVFYWNGFLVVRSETVCQVKNYTTDSLPENCTKVVGLVQIIGSANPAKLEKILSTVEVIEGCVFISSTNLKNLNFLRNLKVVNCTFITVIQPGPIPAIFIEGNEKLLNFGIPNLKNVTMTPPPDTDLKESTISETSKPKDVSKLSKLKQLFGQIAIRDSTLEEIILPSLTLLANTNSAELPAIVLVRNVELKTIRFPKLTETRGESPYFDMLLSKNPSLNFSCEAVFPLDKTAVVIDESGFLCSNETSSISSNNACEIKNGTTESLPENCTKVIGLVKIVGPTNPVKLENLLKTVEVIEGCVMISNTTLVNLNFLRNLKAVNCTSVFVQQPEIVAAILVEGNPLLMTFGIPSLKNVTMTPPAGVNLDEALVGTVVFSENPKICLTYNEFNLVTSLPMISLRAVRMCPTPAPPLPFCHFPSPHGVDEACELFIGIVYIDASMKTEHVAKLTKMKQLYGQITISNSSIQEFILPNLTQLVNINSAQLPSMLIYRNNALKTVSFPKLTDIRGGGQSYDLLVAQNPSLNFSCSTVFPQNKKAIVLDETGIICSEKGTRPLLGPW
;
A
#
# COMPACT_ATOMS: atom_id res chain seq x y z
N MET A 1 44.32 50.90 -5.24
CA MET A 1 42.86 50.92 -5.53
C MET A 1 42.22 49.80 -4.71
N LEU A 2 41.52 50.15 -3.60
CA LEU A 2 40.37 49.49 -2.92
C LEU A 2 40.30 47.93 -2.90
N ARG A 3 40.12 47.17 -1.80
CA ARG A 3 39.30 47.25 -0.55
C ARG A 3 39.90 46.24 0.47
N TRP A 4 40.24 46.59 1.71
CA TRP A 4 39.45 46.48 2.96
C TRP A 4 38.49 45.28 3.07
N PHE A 5 38.84 44.31 3.93
CA PHE A 5 37.89 43.43 4.62
C PHE A 5 38.17 43.51 6.12
N TRP A 6 37.18 44.00 6.88
CA TRP A 6 37.19 44.07 8.33
C TRP A 6 36.80 42.70 8.91
N ILE A 7 37.61 42.19 9.84
CA ILE A 7 37.18 41.17 10.80
C ILE A 7 36.75 41.93 12.06
N ALA A 8 35.47 41.84 12.41
CA ALA A 8 34.95 42.40 13.66
C ALA A 8 35.33 41.46 14.82
N LEU A 9 36.40 41.80 15.55
CA LEU A 9 36.70 41.24 16.87
C LEU A 9 35.93 42.05 17.92
N LEU A 10 34.90 41.47 18.50
CA LEU A 10 34.27 41.98 19.73
C LEU A 10 35.05 41.44 20.93
N VAL A 11 35.91 42.27 21.51
CA VAL A 11 36.68 41.96 22.71
C VAL A 11 36.02 42.64 23.90
N PHE A 12 35.47 41.85 24.82
CA PHE A 12 35.21 42.31 26.20
C PHE A 12 36.24 41.65 27.11
N TYR A 13 37.04 42.49 27.78
CA TYR A 13 38.05 42.10 28.74
C TYR A 13 37.41 41.89 30.12
N TRP A 14 37.46 40.67 30.65
CA TRP A 14 37.68 40.47 32.08
C TRP A 14 38.24 39.08 32.40
N ASN A 15 39.32 39.08 33.21
CA ASN A 15 40.07 37.98 33.83
C ASN A 15 39.56 36.54 33.65
N GLY A 16 40.33 35.73 32.91
CA GLY A 16 40.26 34.27 32.96
C GLY A 16 40.39 33.65 31.57
N PHE A 17 41.37 32.75 31.41
CA PHE A 17 41.64 31.91 30.23
C PHE A 17 40.56 31.90 29.13
N LEU A 18 40.90 32.50 27.99
CA LEU A 18 40.16 32.35 26.73
C LEU A 18 40.32 30.91 26.23
N VAL A 19 39.42 30.02 26.66
CA VAL A 19 39.20 28.75 25.96
C VAL A 19 38.35 29.09 24.73
N VAL A 20 39.00 29.52 23.66
CA VAL A 20 38.38 29.46 22.32
C VAL A 20 38.22 27.97 22.04
N ARG A 21 37.03 27.42 22.30
CA ARG A 21 36.68 26.10 21.77
C ARG A 21 36.55 26.26 20.27
N SER A 22 37.64 26.04 19.55
CA SER A 22 37.60 25.85 18.11
C SER A 22 36.63 24.71 17.83
N GLU A 23 35.62 24.93 17.00
CA GLU A 23 34.77 23.85 16.54
C GLU A 23 35.63 22.83 15.79
N THR A 24 35.77 21.64 16.36
CA THR A 24 36.47 20.55 15.72
C THR A 24 35.49 19.85 14.79
N VAL A 25 35.58 20.17 13.50
CA VAL A 25 34.77 19.54 12.44
C VAL A 25 35.48 18.28 11.96
N CYS A 26 34.78 17.16 12.03
CA CYS A 26 35.28 15.86 11.61
C CYS A 26 34.42 15.28 10.50
N GLN A 27 35.04 14.56 9.57
CA GLN A 27 34.33 13.92 8.47
C GLN A 27 34.35 12.39 8.67
N VAL A 28 33.18 11.76 8.55
CA VAL A 28 33.09 10.30 8.57
C VAL A 28 33.64 9.75 7.25
N LYS A 29 34.55 8.77 7.33
CA LYS A 29 35.05 8.03 6.15
C LYS A 29 34.49 6.62 6.20
N ASN A 30 34.06 6.10 5.06
CA ASN A 30 33.48 4.76 4.92
C ASN A 30 32.30 4.49 5.87
N TYR A 31 31.58 5.55 6.25
CA TYR A 31 30.36 5.51 7.08
C TYR A 31 30.55 5.00 8.52
N THR A 32 31.71 4.45 8.88
CA THR A 32 31.95 3.93 10.24
C THR A 32 32.53 4.99 11.16
N THR A 33 32.24 4.85 12.46
CA THR A 33 32.82 5.72 13.50
C THR A 33 34.32 5.51 13.70
N ASP A 34 34.91 4.48 13.09
CA ASP A 34 36.31 4.10 13.32
C ASP A 34 37.31 5.13 12.78
N SER A 35 36.90 5.95 11.83
CA SER A 35 37.74 6.98 11.22
C SER A 35 37.70 8.33 11.95
N LEU A 36 36.83 8.50 12.94
CA LEU A 36 36.64 9.77 13.62
C LEU A 36 37.68 9.95 14.73
N PRO A 37 38.38 11.10 14.79
CA PRO A 37 39.29 11.39 15.89
C PRO A 37 38.51 11.65 17.19
N GLU A 38 39.22 11.56 18.31
CA GLU A 38 38.69 11.97 19.61
C GLU A 38 38.57 13.50 19.63
N ASN A 39 37.49 14.03 20.23
CA ASN A 39 37.19 15.48 20.39
C ASN A 39 36.48 16.19 19.22
N CYS A 40 35.75 15.46 18.36
CA CYS A 40 34.88 16.08 17.37
C CYS A 40 33.67 16.77 18.04
N THR A 41 33.50 18.06 17.81
CA THR A 41 32.28 18.78 18.26
C THR A 41 31.22 18.82 17.16
N LYS A 42 31.64 18.71 15.90
CA LYS A 42 30.76 18.62 14.73
C LYS A 42 31.21 17.46 13.84
N VAL A 43 30.27 16.62 13.41
CA VAL A 43 30.54 15.49 12.50
C VAL A 43 29.78 15.71 11.20
N VAL A 44 30.46 15.51 10.06
CA VAL A 44 29.89 15.61 8.71
C VAL A 44 29.92 14.23 8.06
N GLY A 45 28.78 13.78 7.53
CA GLY A 45 28.61 12.47 6.88
C GLY A 45 27.76 11.48 7.69
N LEU A 46 27.42 10.35 7.06
CA LEU A 46 26.62 9.28 7.67
C LEU A 46 27.38 8.64 8.83
N VAL A 47 26.78 8.64 10.01
CA VAL A 47 27.32 7.98 11.21
C VAL A 47 26.65 6.61 11.34
N GLN A 48 27.36 5.54 10.98
CA GLN A 48 26.87 4.17 11.03
C GLN A 48 27.51 3.37 12.17
N ILE A 49 26.68 2.74 12.98
CA ILE A 49 27.06 1.84 14.08
C ILE A 49 26.25 0.55 13.91
N ILE A 50 26.90 -0.50 13.41
CA ILE A 50 26.23 -1.79 13.14
C ILE A 50 26.92 -2.93 13.89
N GLY A 51 26.12 -3.88 14.39
CA GLY A 51 26.63 -5.10 14.99
C GLY A 51 27.24 -4.88 16.37
N SER A 52 28.17 -5.75 16.77
CA SER A 52 28.84 -5.69 18.07
C SER A 52 29.71 -4.44 18.24
N ALA A 53 29.10 -3.34 18.67
CA ALA A 53 29.76 -2.07 18.95
C ALA A 53 30.50 -2.11 20.30
N ASN A 54 31.58 -1.32 20.43
CA ASN A 54 32.28 -1.13 21.70
C ASN A 54 31.83 0.21 22.33
N PRO A 55 31.02 0.19 23.41
CA PRO A 55 30.52 1.42 24.02
C PRO A 55 31.63 2.36 24.50
N ALA A 56 32.75 1.83 25.00
CA ALA A 56 33.86 2.65 25.50
C ALA A 56 34.57 3.40 24.36
N LYS A 57 34.66 2.77 23.18
CA LYS A 57 35.22 3.41 21.98
C LYS A 57 34.30 4.52 21.47
N LEU A 58 33.00 4.25 21.36
CA LEU A 58 32.02 5.24 20.92
C LEU A 58 31.94 6.43 21.88
N GLU A 59 31.98 6.17 23.18
CA GLU A 59 32.04 7.20 24.22
C GLU A 59 33.24 8.13 24.05
N LYS A 60 34.42 7.59 23.73
CA LYS A 60 35.63 8.38 23.51
C LYS A 60 35.54 9.28 22.27
N ILE A 61 34.87 8.79 21.22
CA ILE A 61 34.81 9.45 19.90
C ILE A 61 33.65 10.46 19.84
N LEU A 62 32.46 10.07 20.29
CA LEU A 62 31.22 10.80 20.02
C LEU A 62 30.72 11.64 21.19
N SER A 63 31.25 11.47 22.41
CA SER A 63 30.71 12.15 23.60
C SER A 63 30.83 13.68 23.56
N THR A 64 31.71 14.22 22.71
CA THR A 64 31.88 15.67 22.53
C THR A 64 31.08 16.24 21.36
N VAL A 65 30.45 15.39 20.56
CA VAL A 65 29.71 15.79 19.35
C VAL A 65 28.42 16.49 19.77
N GLU A 66 28.26 17.72 19.28
CA GLU A 66 27.06 18.55 19.48
C GLU A 66 26.20 18.65 18.22
N VAL A 67 26.81 18.52 17.04
CA VAL A 67 26.14 18.65 15.74
C VAL A 67 26.56 17.52 14.81
N ILE A 68 25.58 16.88 14.16
CA ILE A 68 25.82 15.95 13.06
C ILE A 68 25.17 16.53 11.79
N GLU A 69 25.99 16.85 10.78
CA GLU A 69 25.57 17.17 9.42
C GLU A 69 25.64 15.91 8.56
N GLY A 70 24.64 15.06 8.73
CA GLY A 70 24.55 13.72 8.19
C GLY A 70 23.49 12.94 8.95
N CYS A 71 23.21 11.72 8.50
CA CYS A 71 22.21 10.86 9.10
C CYS A 71 22.87 9.93 10.13
N VAL A 72 22.11 9.44 11.10
CA VAL A 72 22.63 8.55 12.16
C VAL A 72 21.96 7.19 12.03
N PHE A 73 22.74 6.12 11.86
CA PHE A 73 22.27 4.75 11.65
C PHE A 73 22.83 3.82 12.71
N ILE A 74 21.97 3.25 13.55
CA ILE A 74 22.36 2.35 14.65
C ILE A 74 21.56 1.06 14.54
N SER A 75 22.19 -0.02 14.07
CA SER A 75 21.47 -1.27 13.80
C SER A 75 22.12 -2.50 14.41
N SER A 76 21.31 -3.43 14.90
CA SER A 76 21.74 -4.76 15.31
C SER A 76 22.87 -4.75 16.35
N THR A 77 22.87 -3.77 17.26
CA THR A 77 23.96 -3.58 18.21
C THR A 77 23.71 -4.22 19.57
N ASN A 78 24.80 -4.47 20.28
CA ASN A 78 24.81 -4.90 21.68
C ASN A 78 24.75 -3.72 22.68
N LEU A 79 24.51 -2.49 22.21
CA LEU A 79 24.51 -1.28 23.02
C LEU A 79 23.36 -1.28 24.02
N LYS A 80 23.65 -0.85 25.26
CA LYS A 80 22.62 -0.69 26.31
C LYS A 80 22.01 0.72 26.35
N ASN A 81 22.68 1.71 25.78
CA ASN A 81 22.23 3.10 25.66
C ASN A 81 23.06 3.85 24.61
N LEU A 82 22.60 5.05 24.18
CA LEU A 82 23.35 5.95 23.31
C LEU A 82 23.94 7.16 24.04
N ASN A 83 24.34 7.02 25.32
CA ASN A 83 24.90 8.14 26.10
C ASN A 83 26.23 8.69 25.55
N PHE A 84 26.86 7.95 24.63
CA PHE A 84 27.98 8.45 23.83
C PHE A 84 27.58 9.59 22.90
N LEU A 85 26.28 9.88 22.71
CA LEU A 85 25.76 11.06 22.02
C LEU A 85 25.15 12.09 22.99
N ARG A 86 25.48 12.06 24.29
CA ARG A 86 24.79 12.88 25.30
C ARG A 86 24.80 14.39 25.03
N ASN A 87 25.80 14.89 24.30
CA ASN A 87 25.95 16.31 23.99
C ASN A 87 25.36 16.70 22.64
N LEU A 88 24.83 15.75 21.87
CA LEU A 88 24.23 15.99 20.57
C LEU A 88 22.98 16.87 20.71
N LYS A 89 22.98 18.01 20.02
CA LYS A 89 21.93 19.03 20.02
C LYS A 89 21.17 19.09 18.70
N VAL A 90 21.87 18.87 17.59
CA VAL A 90 21.31 19.02 16.24
C VAL A 90 21.74 17.85 15.37
N VAL A 91 20.77 17.25 14.68
CA VAL A 91 21.01 16.36 13.54
C VAL A 91 20.43 17.02 12.31
N ASN A 92 21.28 17.34 11.34
CA ASN A 92 20.89 17.85 10.04
C ASN A 92 21.28 16.83 8.97
N CYS A 93 20.36 15.90 8.68
CA CYS A 93 20.59 14.87 7.68
C CYS A 93 20.41 15.47 6.28
N THR A 94 21.52 15.59 5.56
CA THR A 94 21.55 15.85 4.12
C THR A 94 21.68 14.51 3.41
N PHE A 95 20.80 14.24 2.44
CA PHE A 95 20.69 12.92 1.81
C PHE A 95 22.01 12.48 1.17
N ILE A 96 22.43 11.23 1.40
CA ILE A 96 23.64 10.62 0.83
C ILE A 96 23.19 9.57 -0.18
N THR A 97 23.61 9.72 -1.44
CA THR A 97 23.04 9.08 -2.63
C THR A 97 23.35 7.59 -2.85
N VAL A 98 23.90 6.85 -1.88
CA VAL A 98 24.77 5.71 -2.28
C VAL A 98 24.37 4.31 -1.83
N ILE A 99 23.40 4.05 -0.92
CA ILE A 99 23.38 2.70 -0.30
C ILE A 99 22.11 1.86 -0.44
N GLN A 100 20.86 2.36 -0.48
CA GLN A 100 19.70 1.48 -0.75
C GLN A 100 18.50 2.22 -1.37
N PRO A 101 17.68 1.54 -2.19
CA PRO A 101 16.38 2.06 -2.62
C PRO A 101 15.41 2.02 -1.43
N GLY A 102 15.30 3.13 -0.72
CA GLY A 102 14.35 3.30 0.38
C GLY A 102 14.57 4.64 1.09
N PRO A 103 13.53 5.22 1.72
CA PRO A 103 13.66 6.44 2.49
C PRO A 103 14.62 6.24 3.68
N ILE A 104 15.67 7.07 3.77
CA ILE A 104 16.65 7.01 4.87
C ILE A 104 16.24 8.02 5.93
N PRO A 105 15.86 7.57 7.14
CA PRO A 105 15.52 8.48 8.21
C PRO A 105 16.71 9.27 8.77
N ALA A 106 16.46 10.48 9.28
CA ALA A 106 17.53 11.32 9.87
C ALA A 106 18.23 10.64 11.05
N ILE A 107 17.46 9.90 11.85
CA ILE A 107 17.94 8.98 12.87
C ILE A 107 17.22 7.64 12.64
N PHE A 108 18.00 6.59 12.38
CA PHE A 108 17.54 5.21 12.22
C PHE A 108 18.07 4.33 13.34
N ILE A 109 17.17 3.64 14.04
CA ILE A 109 17.52 2.66 15.07
C ILE A 109 16.72 1.37 14.82
N GLU A 110 17.42 0.27 14.55
CA GLU A 110 16.80 -1.02 14.22
C GLU A 110 17.46 -2.24 14.86
N GLY A 111 16.68 -3.21 15.32
CA GLY A 111 17.18 -4.52 15.76
C GLY A 111 18.14 -4.48 16.96
N ASN A 112 18.03 -3.48 17.84
CA ASN A 112 18.92 -3.32 18.99
C ASN A 112 18.30 -3.93 20.26
N GLU A 113 18.20 -5.26 20.32
CA GLU A 113 17.51 -6.01 21.40
C GLU A 113 17.95 -5.65 22.83
N LYS A 114 19.16 -5.12 23.01
CA LYS A 114 19.73 -4.74 24.32
C LYS A 114 19.61 -3.26 24.65
N LEU A 115 19.07 -2.43 23.75
CA LEU A 115 19.04 -0.97 23.88
C LEU A 115 17.98 -0.49 24.86
N LEU A 116 18.37 -0.43 26.13
CA LEU A 116 17.47 -0.06 27.22
C LEU A 116 17.11 1.43 27.26
N ASN A 117 17.89 2.33 26.66
CA ASN A 117 17.69 3.79 26.72
C ASN A 117 18.17 4.53 25.46
N PHE A 118 17.39 5.47 24.92
CA PHE A 118 17.81 6.30 23.77
C PHE A 118 19.01 7.21 24.09
N GLY A 119 19.09 7.83 25.27
CA GLY A 119 20.35 8.43 25.75
C GLY A 119 20.85 9.73 25.08
N ILE A 120 20.00 10.48 24.37
CA ILE A 120 20.36 11.76 23.71
C ILE A 120 19.59 12.96 24.31
N PRO A 121 19.86 13.34 25.58
CA PRO A 121 19.02 14.27 26.35
C PRO A 121 19.05 15.73 25.89
N ASN A 122 20.02 16.09 25.05
CA ASN A 122 20.25 17.47 24.61
C ASN A 122 19.77 17.74 23.19
N LEU A 123 19.17 16.75 22.51
CA LEU A 123 18.68 16.89 21.14
C LEU A 123 17.52 17.89 21.10
N LYS A 124 17.70 18.95 20.32
CA LYS A 124 16.71 20.04 20.18
C LYS A 124 16.04 19.99 18.82
N ASN A 125 16.85 19.82 17.76
CA ASN A 125 16.40 19.90 16.38
C ASN A 125 16.87 18.66 15.61
N VAL A 126 15.94 18.06 14.89
CA VAL A 126 16.22 17.06 13.86
C VAL A 126 15.66 17.64 12.58
N THR A 127 16.55 17.98 11.66
CA THR A 127 16.18 18.46 10.34
C THR A 127 16.69 17.47 9.31
N MET A 128 15.94 17.33 8.25
CA MET A 128 16.40 16.63 7.07
C MET A 128 16.22 17.60 5.91
N THR A 129 17.22 17.73 5.05
CA THR A 129 17.21 18.67 3.91
C THR A 129 17.16 17.83 2.65
N PRO A 130 16.12 17.97 1.80
CA PRO A 130 16.04 17.15 0.60
C PRO A 130 17.07 17.68 -0.41
N PRO A 131 17.57 16.87 -1.35
CA PRO A 131 18.15 17.43 -2.57
C PRO A 131 17.12 18.34 -3.24
N PRO A 132 17.55 19.34 -4.04
CA PRO A 132 16.61 20.26 -4.71
C PRO A 132 15.57 19.60 -5.63
N ASP A 133 15.66 18.29 -5.90
CA ASP A 133 14.79 17.58 -6.87
C ASP A 133 14.24 16.22 -6.38
N THR A 134 14.24 15.93 -5.07
CA THR A 134 13.67 14.65 -4.57
C THR A 134 12.88 14.79 -3.27
N ASP A 135 11.64 14.33 -3.35
CA ASP A 135 10.69 14.16 -2.26
C ASP A 135 11.02 12.94 -1.37
N LEU A 136 10.63 13.05 -0.09
CA LEU A 136 10.62 12.07 1.02
C LEU A 136 11.70 12.24 2.12
N LYS A 137 11.23 12.29 3.39
CA LYS A 137 12.06 12.33 4.62
C LYS A 137 11.40 11.60 5.81
N GLU A 138 12.08 10.61 6.39
CA GLU A 138 11.56 9.83 7.53
C GLU A 138 12.39 10.03 8.82
N SER A 139 11.94 9.57 9.98
CA SER A 139 12.78 9.25 11.17
C SER A 139 12.21 8.00 11.86
N THR A 140 13.01 6.98 12.20
CA THR A 140 12.53 5.68 12.73
C THR A 140 13.31 5.24 13.96
N ILE A 141 12.58 4.87 15.02
CA ILE A 141 12.98 4.31 16.31
C ILE A 141 12.46 2.85 16.31
N SER A 142 13.20 1.87 16.81
CA SER A 142 12.65 0.54 17.13
C SER A 142 13.47 -0.17 18.23
N GLU A 143 12.77 -0.95 19.08
CA GLU A 143 13.15 -1.76 20.28
C GLU A 143 14.42 -1.36 21.08
N THR A 144 14.49 -1.08 22.39
CA THR A 144 13.83 -1.60 23.61
C THR A 144 13.81 -0.49 24.70
N SER A 145 13.31 0.69 24.33
CA SER A 145 13.31 1.87 25.21
C SER A 145 12.34 1.68 26.38
N LYS A 146 12.68 2.19 27.57
CA LYS A 146 11.80 2.17 28.76
C LYS A 146 10.91 3.42 28.81
N PRO A 147 9.78 3.41 29.55
CA PRO A 147 8.90 4.57 29.78
C PRO A 147 9.63 5.90 30.08
N LYS A 148 10.73 5.84 30.85
CA LYS A 148 11.55 7.02 31.18
C LYS A 148 12.33 7.61 29.99
N ASP A 149 12.42 6.93 28.85
CA ASP A 149 13.20 7.41 27.70
C ASP A 149 12.44 8.37 26.79
N VAL A 150 11.12 8.20 26.65
CA VAL A 150 10.28 9.17 25.95
C VAL A 150 10.16 10.47 26.74
N SER A 151 10.29 10.42 28.07
CA SER A 151 10.34 11.61 28.93
C SER A 151 11.49 12.57 28.57
N LYS A 152 12.49 12.15 27.79
CA LYS A 152 13.59 13.01 27.31
C LYS A 152 13.23 13.77 26.02
N LEU A 153 12.25 13.27 25.25
CA LEU A 153 11.60 14.02 24.17
C LEU A 153 10.56 15.02 24.72
N SER A 154 10.42 15.11 26.05
CA SER A 154 9.51 16.08 26.68
C SER A 154 9.79 17.53 26.35
N LYS A 155 10.98 17.84 25.85
CA LYS A 155 11.38 19.19 25.41
C LYS A 155 11.19 19.40 23.90
N LEU A 156 10.85 18.36 23.13
CA LEU A 156 10.57 18.48 21.70
C LEU A 156 9.35 19.39 21.52
N LYS A 157 9.52 20.52 20.86
CA LYS A 157 8.45 21.51 20.64
C LYS A 157 7.79 21.37 19.27
N GLN A 158 8.56 21.01 18.27
CA GLN A 158 8.14 20.94 16.88
C GLN A 158 8.76 19.70 16.25
N LEU A 159 7.96 18.94 15.51
CA LEU A 159 8.42 17.85 14.68
C LEU A 159 8.14 18.21 13.22
N PHE A 160 9.18 18.25 12.41
CA PHE A 160 9.10 18.39 10.95
C PHE A 160 9.64 17.11 10.31
N GLY A 161 8.74 16.23 9.86
CA GLY A 161 9.05 14.89 9.37
C GLY A 161 8.26 13.80 10.07
N GLN A 162 8.76 12.58 10.04
CA GLN A 162 8.12 11.41 10.66
C GLN A 162 8.91 10.93 11.88
N ILE A 163 8.25 10.41 12.91
CA ILE A 163 8.83 9.51 13.91
C ILE A 163 8.12 8.16 13.79
N ALA A 164 8.83 7.11 13.42
CA ALA A 164 8.37 5.74 13.54
C ALA A 164 8.90 5.12 14.83
N ILE A 165 8.13 4.29 15.52
CA ILE A 165 8.52 3.48 16.67
C ILE A 165 8.04 2.07 16.40
N ARG A 166 8.97 1.15 16.11
CA ARG A 166 8.63 -0.24 15.75
C ARG A 166 9.11 -1.23 16.81
N ASP A 167 8.32 -2.28 17.01
CA ASP A 167 8.67 -3.46 17.79
C ASP A 167 9.07 -3.15 19.27
N SER A 168 8.79 -1.95 19.80
CA SER A 168 9.40 -1.50 21.06
C SER A 168 8.75 -2.07 22.33
N THR A 169 9.55 -2.16 23.40
CA THR A 169 9.11 -2.48 24.77
C THR A 169 8.66 -1.25 25.58
N LEU A 170 8.37 -0.13 24.89
CA LEU A 170 7.92 1.11 25.53
C LEU A 170 6.51 0.95 26.09
N GLU A 171 6.26 1.31 27.36
CA GLU A 171 4.89 1.29 27.92
C GLU A 171 4.13 2.61 27.70
N GLU A 172 4.82 3.74 27.51
CA GLU A 172 4.19 5.05 27.33
C GLU A 172 4.97 5.97 26.38
N ILE A 173 4.24 6.81 25.65
CA ILE A 173 4.78 7.88 24.81
C ILE A 173 4.12 9.20 25.20
N ILE A 174 4.84 10.09 25.88
CA ILE A 174 4.30 11.39 26.30
C ILE A 174 5.22 12.50 25.78
N LEU A 175 4.71 13.36 24.90
CA LEU A 175 5.44 14.53 24.38
C LEU A 175 4.79 15.82 24.90
N PRO A 176 5.00 16.19 26.18
CA PRO A 176 4.28 17.28 26.85
C PRO A 176 4.58 18.68 26.33
N SER A 177 5.65 18.87 25.53
CA SER A 177 5.96 20.17 24.92
C SER A 177 5.72 20.22 23.43
N LEU A 178 5.30 19.12 22.79
CA LEU A 178 5.07 19.09 21.35
C LEU A 178 3.86 19.97 21.03
N THR A 179 4.08 21.00 20.22
CA THR A 179 3.08 22.00 19.82
C THR A 179 2.72 21.92 18.35
N LEU A 180 3.66 21.47 17.52
CA LEU A 180 3.49 21.33 16.08
C LEU A 180 3.97 19.96 15.62
N LEU A 181 3.10 19.27 14.90
CA LEU A 181 3.39 18.02 14.21
C LEU A 181 3.20 18.25 12.72
N ALA A 182 4.27 18.53 11.99
CA ALA A 182 4.20 18.80 10.57
C ALA A 182 4.90 17.67 9.78
N ASN A 183 4.15 16.97 8.93
CA ASN A 183 4.78 16.20 7.88
C ASN A 183 4.92 17.09 6.64
N THR A 184 6.15 17.54 6.39
CA THR A 184 6.50 18.43 5.27
C THR A 184 6.99 17.66 4.05
N ASN A 185 6.72 16.36 3.96
CA ASN A 185 7.12 15.53 2.82
C ASN A 185 5.91 15.15 1.99
N SER A 186 6.12 15.01 0.68
CA SER A 186 5.07 14.67 -0.27
C SER A 186 4.25 13.43 0.16
N ALA A 187 2.96 13.68 0.31
CA ALA A 187 1.80 12.82 0.08
C ALA A 187 1.51 11.58 0.96
N GLU A 188 2.46 10.85 1.56
CA GLU A 188 2.15 9.41 1.82
C GLU A 188 2.33 8.85 3.22
N LEU A 189 2.87 9.61 4.18
CA LEU A 189 3.20 9.04 5.47
C LEU A 189 2.64 9.85 6.65
N PRO A 190 2.25 9.21 7.76
CA PRO A 190 1.89 9.93 8.96
C PRO A 190 3.13 10.46 9.65
N ALA A 191 2.97 11.56 10.37
CA ALA A 191 4.04 12.18 11.14
C ALA A 191 4.46 11.30 12.34
N ILE A 192 3.59 10.40 12.81
CA ILE A 192 3.94 9.39 13.82
C ILE A 192 3.49 7.99 13.38
N VAL A 193 4.39 7.00 13.39
CA VAL A 193 4.10 5.59 13.08
C VAL A 193 4.44 4.74 14.30
N LEU A 194 3.50 4.02 14.89
CA LEU A 194 3.75 3.10 16.00
C LEU A 194 3.33 1.68 15.59
N VAL A 195 4.28 0.79 15.40
CA VAL A 195 4.02 -0.57 14.86
C VAL A 195 4.59 -1.63 15.79
N ARG A 196 3.82 -2.67 16.14
CA ARG A 196 4.31 -3.84 16.91
C ARG A 196 4.89 -3.53 18.30
N ASN A 197 4.50 -2.44 18.95
CA ASN A 197 4.95 -2.13 20.32
C ASN A 197 4.06 -2.88 21.34
N VAL A 198 4.43 -4.12 21.67
CA VAL A 198 3.59 -5.06 22.45
C VAL A 198 3.25 -4.52 23.83
N GLU A 199 4.17 -3.79 24.46
CA GLU A 199 4.03 -3.27 25.83
C GLU A 199 3.42 -1.87 25.90
N LEU A 200 3.19 -1.20 24.77
CA LEU A 200 2.73 0.20 24.73
C LEU A 200 1.30 0.32 25.22
N LYS A 201 1.09 1.06 26.31
CA LYS A 201 -0.20 1.26 26.98
C LYS A 201 -0.81 2.63 26.77
N THR A 202 0.01 3.68 26.65
CA THR A 202 -0.49 5.07 26.65
C THR A 202 0.29 5.98 25.71
N ILE A 203 -0.40 6.91 25.04
CA ILE A 203 0.18 7.96 24.20
C ILE A 203 -0.49 9.29 24.54
N ARG A 204 0.27 10.39 24.70
CA ARG A 204 -0.30 11.73 24.97
C ARG A 204 0.51 12.89 24.36
N PHE A 205 -0.21 13.84 23.74
CA PHE A 205 0.34 15.08 23.19
C PHE A 205 -0.40 16.32 23.73
N PRO A 206 -0.31 16.62 25.04
CA PRO A 206 -1.22 17.54 25.72
C PRO A 206 -1.12 19.01 25.28
N LYS A 207 -0.06 19.39 24.58
CA LYS A 207 0.14 20.76 24.06
C LYS A 207 0.11 20.83 22.53
N LEU A 208 -0.26 19.76 21.85
CA LEU A 208 -0.27 19.74 20.40
C LEU A 208 -1.37 20.68 19.89
N THR A 209 -0.95 21.83 19.37
CA THR A 209 -1.86 22.88 18.91
C THR A 209 -2.14 22.79 17.42
N GLU A 210 -1.25 22.16 16.67
CA GLU A 210 -1.29 22.15 15.22
C GLU A 210 -0.69 20.84 14.67
N THR A 211 -1.42 20.24 13.72
CA THR A 211 -0.90 19.22 12.81
C THR A 211 -0.88 19.81 11.39
N ARG A 212 0.16 19.53 10.62
CA ARG A 212 0.27 19.94 9.21
C ARG A 212 0.76 18.76 8.40
N GLY A 213 -0.18 17.96 7.89
CA GLY A 213 0.13 16.97 6.86
C GLY A 213 -0.25 17.52 5.50
N GLU A 214 0.65 17.46 4.52
CA GLU A 214 0.26 17.57 3.10
C GLU A 214 -0.35 16.24 2.58
N SER A 215 -0.35 15.19 3.40
CA SER A 215 -1.01 13.92 3.09
C SER A 215 -2.52 14.00 3.35
N PRO A 216 -3.39 13.57 2.43
CA PRO A 216 -4.85 13.57 2.63
C PRO A 216 -5.35 12.64 3.75
N TYR A 217 -4.49 11.83 4.37
CA TYR A 217 -4.95 10.57 4.95
C TYR A 217 -4.81 10.45 6.47
N PHE A 218 -3.66 10.70 7.11
CA PHE A 218 -3.54 10.55 8.56
C PHE A 218 -2.29 11.20 9.18
N ASP A 219 -2.44 11.82 10.36
CA ASP A 219 -1.36 12.39 11.17
C ASP A 219 -0.59 11.31 11.96
N MET A 220 -1.25 10.18 12.25
CA MET A 220 -0.70 9.09 13.08
C MET A 220 -1.17 7.71 12.61
N LEU A 221 -0.25 6.72 12.57
CA LEU A 221 -0.54 5.30 12.32
C LEU A 221 -0.22 4.45 13.56
N LEU A 222 -1.14 3.57 13.94
CA LEU A 222 -1.02 2.63 15.05
C LEU A 222 -1.26 1.20 14.54
N SER A 223 -0.27 0.31 14.51
CA SER A 223 -0.49 -1.08 14.07
C SER A 223 0.12 -2.08 15.06
N LYS A 224 -0.60 -3.18 15.35
CA LYS A 224 -0.13 -4.28 16.23
C LYS A 224 0.39 -3.81 17.60
N ASN A 225 -0.26 -2.85 18.25
CA ASN A 225 0.08 -2.42 19.62
C ASN A 225 -0.98 -2.95 20.62
N PRO A 226 -1.01 -4.25 20.97
CA PRO A 226 -2.13 -4.90 21.66
C PRO A 226 -2.44 -4.34 23.05
N SER A 227 -1.45 -3.75 23.73
CA SER A 227 -1.62 -3.19 25.08
C SER A 227 -2.13 -1.73 25.08
N LEU A 228 -2.24 -1.10 23.90
CA LEU A 228 -2.47 0.34 23.80
C LEU A 228 -3.94 0.67 24.06
N ASN A 229 -4.20 1.35 25.18
CA ASN A 229 -5.52 1.91 25.46
C ASN A 229 -5.63 3.31 24.85
N PHE A 230 -6.05 3.38 23.60
CA PHE A 230 -6.13 4.61 22.82
C PHE A 230 -7.53 5.24 22.87
N SER A 231 -7.61 6.54 23.17
CA SER A 231 -8.79 7.36 22.88
C SER A 231 -8.36 8.75 22.39
N CYS A 232 -9.11 9.32 21.44
CA CYS A 232 -8.78 10.61 20.84
C CYS A 232 -8.66 11.72 21.88
N GLU A 233 -9.60 11.76 22.83
CA GLU A 233 -9.66 12.75 23.91
C GLU A 233 -8.49 12.62 24.90
N ALA A 234 -7.92 11.42 25.05
CA ALA A 234 -6.76 11.21 25.90
C ALA A 234 -5.45 11.60 25.21
N VAL A 235 -5.40 11.55 23.87
CA VAL A 235 -4.19 11.77 23.08
C VAL A 235 -4.08 13.22 22.59
N PHE A 236 -5.20 13.81 22.13
CA PHE A 236 -5.28 15.14 21.55
C PHE A 236 -6.19 16.07 22.37
N PRO A 237 -5.90 17.39 22.40
CA PRO A 237 -6.85 18.38 22.90
C PRO A 237 -8.19 18.32 22.14
N LEU A 238 -9.31 18.55 22.85
CA LEU A 238 -10.70 18.38 22.37
C LEU A 238 -11.06 19.17 21.09
N ASP A 239 -10.26 20.17 20.73
CA ASP A 239 -10.52 21.11 19.64
C ASP A 239 -9.70 20.82 18.36
N LYS A 240 -9.09 19.62 18.23
CA LYS A 240 -8.16 19.32 17.13
C LYS A 240 -8.56 18.14 16.26
N THR A 241 -8.33 18.32 14.97
CA THR A 241 -8.39 17.31 13.92
C THR A 241 -7.04 16.63 13.85
N ALA A 242 -6.90 15.49 14.51
CA ALA A 242 -5.82 14.56 14.21
C ALA A 242 -6.45 13.33 13.57
N VAL A 243 -6.02 13.00 12.36
CA VAL A 243 -6.51 11.80 11.69
C VAL A 243 -5.61 10.64 12.10
N VAL A 244 -6.14 9.72 12.91
CA VAL A 244 -5.39 8.56 13.41
C VAL A 244 -5.95 7.31 12.78
N ILE A 245 -5.09 6.41 12.29
CA ILE A 245 -5.50 5.11 11.73
C ILE A 245 -4.84 3.99 12.51
N ASP A 246 -5.58 2.90 12.71
CA ASP A 246 -5.03 1.59 13.04
C ASP A 246 -5.41 0.50 12.03
N GLU A 247 -5.03 -0.74 12.30
CA GLU A 247 -5.39 -1.91 11.47
C GLU A 247 -6.93 -2.08 11.36
N SER A 248 -7.67 -1.59 12.36
CA SER A 248 -9.13 -1.59 12.40
C SER A 248 -9.77 -0.39 11.69
N GLY A 249 -9.03 0.66 11.32
CA GLY A 249 -9.48 1.78 10.48
C GLY A 249 -9.16 3.16 11.06
N PHE A 250 -9.92 4.19 10.70
CA PHE A 250 -9.81 5.50 11.37
C PHE A 250 -10.16 5.34 12.85
N LEU A 251 -9.39 5.92 13.75
CA LEU A 251 -9.64 5.96 15.19
C LEU A 251 -10.11 7.35 15.63
N CYS A 252 -9.67 8.39 14.92
CA CYS A 252 -10.05 9.78 15.15
C CYS A 252 -10.23 10.47 13.79
N SER A 253 -11.39 11.05 13.55
CA SER A 253 -11.58 12.17 12.64
C SER A 253 -12.59 13.09 13.31
N ASN A 254 -12.24 14.35 13.50
CA ASN A 254 -13.20 15.36 13.95
C ASN A 254 -13.46 16.32 12.79
N GLU A 255 -13.80 15.76 11.62
CA GLU A 255 -14.42 16.55 10.57
C GLU A 255 -15.86 16.79 10.98
N THR A 256 -16.09 17.88 11.73
CA THR A 256 -17.42 18.45 11.83
C THR A 256 -17.76 19.13 10.50
N SER A 257 -17.95 18.31 9.45
CA SER A 257 -18.61 18.77 8.23
C SER A 257 -20.10 18.80 8.51
N SER A 258 -20.70 19.99 8.34
CA SER A 258 -22.13 20.20 8.49
C SER A 258 -22.86 19.44 7.37
N ILE A 259 -23.47 18.31 7.73
CA ILE A 259 -24.25 17.50 6.79
C ILE A 259 -25.59 18.21 6.53
N SER A 260 -25.67 18.89 5.38
CA SER A 260 -26.96 19.30 4.80
C SER A 260 -27.05 18.84 3.35
N SER A 261 -27.39 17.57 3.15
CA SER A 261 -28.18 17.09 2.00
C SER A 261 -28.45 15.58 2.12
N ASN A 262 -29.71 15.18 1.90
CA ASN A 262 -30.18 13.82 1.61
C ASN A 262 -29.65 12.67 2.50
N ASN A 263 -30.04 12.62 3.79
CA ASN A 263 -29.80 11.49 4.71
C ASN A 263 -28.40 10.86 4.58
N ALA A 264 -27.38 11.71 4.46
CA ALA A 264 -26.00 11.29 4.48
C ALA A 264 -25.58 11.01 5.92
N CYS A 265 -24.89 9.90 6.12
CA CYS A 265 -24.46 9.42 7.42
C CYS A 265 -22.97 9.18 7.39
N GLU A 266 -22.26 9.69 8.39
CA GLU A 266 -20.83 9.46 8.52
C GLU A 266 -20.59 8.26 9.44
N ILE A 267 -19.75 7.32 8.99
CA ILE A 267 -19.29 6.22 9.82
C ILE A 267 -18.10 6.69 10.65
N LYS A 268 -18.28 6.64 11.98
CA LYS A 268 -17.18 6.83 12.92
C LYS A 268 -16.47 5.50 13.13
N ASN A 269 -15.15 5.53 13.03
CA ASN A 269 -14.24 4.41 13.28
C ASN A 269 -14.38 3.20 12.35
N GLY A 270 -14.95 3.38 11.17
CA GLY A 270 -15.08 2.32 10.16
C GLY A 270 -16.13 1.23 10.47
N THR A 271 -16.74 1.22 11.66
CA THR A 271 -17.70 0.19 12.06
C THR A 271 -19.14 0.63 11.78
N THR A 272 -19.98 -0.31 11.37
CA THR A 272 -21.41 -0.03 11.11
C THR A 272 -22.21 0.26 12.38
N GLU A 273 -21.62 0.14 13.57
CA GLU A 273 -22.32 0.32 14.85
C GLU A 273 -22.73 1.77 15.12
N SER A 274 -22.00 2.72 14.52
CA SER A 274 -22.27 4.16 14.63
C SER A 274 -23.29 4.66 13.61
N LEU A 275 -23.68 3.82 12.65
CA LEU A 275 -24.57 4.23 11.57
C LEU A 275 -26.01 4.32 12.08
N PRO A 276 -26.74 5.44 11.87
CA PRO A 276 -28.16 5.48 12.15
C PRO A 276 -28.96 4.68 11.11
N GLU A 277 -30.21 4.34 11.42
CA GLU A 277 -31.10 3.72 10.44
C GLU A 277 -31.52 4.73 9.35
N ASN A 278 -31.90 4.23 8.17
CA ASN A 278 -32.43 5.00 7.04
C ASN A 278 -31.43 5.93 6.32
N CYS A 279 -30.12 5.67 6.46
CA CYS A 279 -29.10 6.31 5.65
C CYS A 279 -29.26 5.95 4.17
N THR A 280 -29.26 6.95 3.29
CA THR A 280 -29.24 6.73 1.84
C THR A 280 -27.85 6.88 1.27
N LYS A 281 -27.00 7.65 1.95
CA LYS A 281 -25.60 7.86 1.60
C LYS A 281 -24.74 7.63 2.85
N VAL A 282 -23.65 6.89 2.69
CA VAL A 282 -22.68 6.65 3.76
C VAL A 282 -21.35 7.29 3.39
N ILE A 283 -20.75 8.04 4.30
CA ILE A 283 -19.43 8.66 4.16
C ILE A 283 -18.47 7.97 5.13
N GLY A 284 -17.32 7.55 4.62
CA GLY A 284 -16.29 6.84 5.39
C GLY A 284 -16.17 5.36 5.03
N LEU A 285 -15.20 4.70 5.66
CA LEU A 285 -14.92 3.28 5.42
C LEU A 285 -16.02 2.41 6.04
N VAL A 286 -16.53 1.45 5.27
CA VAL A 286 -17.51 0.47 5.76
C VAL A 286 -16.78 -0.84 6.03
N LYS A 287 -16.58 -1.21 7.29
CA LYS A 287 -15.98 -2.48 7.70
C LYS A 287 -17.00 -3.37 8.39
N ILE A 288 -17.16 -4.58 7.85
CA ILE A 288 -17.97 -5.66 8.42
C ILE A 288 -17.02 -6.83 8.64
N VAL A 289 -16.56 -7.01 9.88
CA VAL A 289 -15.53 -8.00 10.22
C VAL A 289 -16.03 -8.94 11.31
N GLY A 290 -15.80 -10.23 11.14
CA GLY A 290 -16.11 -11.23 12.14
C GLY A 290 -17.59 -11.66 12.17
N PRO A 291 -17.99 -12.44 13.19
CA PRO A 291 -19.37 -12.89 13.35
C PRO A 291 -20.33 -11.71 13.43
N THR A 292 -21.23 -11.59 12.47
CA THR A 292 -22.12 -10.43 12.35
C THR A 292 -23.58 -10.85 12.32
N ASN A 293 -24.46 -10.09 12.96
CA ASN A 293 -25.90 -10.32 12.91
C ASN A 293 -26.49 -9.75 11.60
N PRO A 294 -26.98 -10.58 10.67
CA PRO A 294 -27.50 -10.11 9.38
C PRO A 294 -28.75 -9.22 9.52
N VAL A 295 -29.57 -9.42 10.57
CA VAL A 295 -30.76 -8.58 10.83
C VAL A 295 -30.35 -7.16 11.22
N LYS A 296 -29.27 -7.01 12.01
CA LYS A 296 -28.72 -5.70 12.37
C LYS A 296 -28.22 -4.98 11.12
N LEU A 297 -27.45 -5.66 10.27
CA LEU A 297 -26.96 -5.08 9.00
C LEU A 297 -28.09 -4.68 8.06
N GLU A 298 -29.11 -5.53 7.93
CA GLU A 298 -30.30 -5.25 7.11
C GLU A 298 -30.98 -3.96 7.56
N ASN A 299 -31.19 -3.74 8.86
CA ASN A 299 -31.82 -2.52 9.36
C ASN A 299 -30.98 -1.26 9.08
N LEU A 300 -29.66 -1.39 9.15
CA LEU A 300 -28.73 -0.27 8.97
C LEU A 300 -28.50 0.10 7.50
N LEU A 301 -28.36 -0.89 6.62
CA LEU A 301 -27.79 -0.71 5.28
C LEU A 301 -28.80 -0.88 4.13
N LYS A 302 -30.01 -1.40 4.38
CA LYS A 302 -30.99 -1.67 3.31
C LYS A 302 -31.38 -0.46 2.48
N THR A 303 -31.30 0.76 3.03
CA THR A 303 -31.65 2.01 2.33
C THR A 303 -30.45 2.68 1.65
N VAL A 304 -29.23 2.19 1.89
CA VAL A 304 -28.01 2.80 1.39
C VAL A 304 -27.90 2.59 -0.12
N GLU A 305 -27.78 3.70 -0.84
CA GLU A 305 -27.62 3.72 -2.30
C GLU A 305 -26.19 4.10 -2.72
N VAL A 306 -25.48 4.88 -1.90
CA VAL A 306 -24.14 5.38 -2.21
C VAL A 306 -23.24 5.25 -0.99
N ILE A 307 -22.02 4.76 -1.20
CA ILE A 307 -20.94 4.78 -0.22
C ILE A 307 -19.81 5.65 -0.77
N GLU A 308 -19.51 6.76 -0.11
CA GLU A 308 -18.31 7.58 -0.32
C GLU A 308 -17.24 7.12 0.65
N GLY A 309 -16.53 6.09 0.23
CA GLY A 309 -15.60 5.31 1.01
C GLY A 309 -15.46 3.92 0.41
N CYS A 310 -14.68 3.08 1.07
CA CYS A 310 -14.40 1.73 0.61
C CYS A 310 -15.16 0.74 1.49
N VAL A 311 -15.50 -0.43 0.94
CA VAL A 311 -16.26 -1.49 1.61
C VAL A 311 -15.39 -2.71 1.85
N MET A 312 -15.32 -3.19 3.09
CA MET A 312 -14.59 -4.39 3.49
C MET A 312 -15.53 -5.32 4.24
N ILE A 313 -15.62 -6.56 3.77
CA ILE A 313 -16.43 -7.62 4.36
C ILE A 313 -15.52 -8.83 4.56
N SER A 314 -15.06 -9.04 5.78
CA SER A 314 -13.99 -9.99 6.08
C SER A 314 -14.35 -10.94 7.22
N ASN A 315 -14.02 -12.23 7.07
CA ASN A 315 -14.14 -13.22 8.14
C ASN A 315 -15.53 -13.30 8.78
N THR A 316 -16.59 -13.12 7.99
CA THR A 316 -17.96 -13.12 8.49
C THR A 316 -18.66 -14.48 8.36
N THR A 317 -19.76 -14.63 9.09
CA THR A 317 -20.67 -15.78 9.00
C THR A 317 -21.85 -15.53 8.04
N LEU A 318 -21.78 -14.49 7.21
CA LEU A 318 -22.85 -14.10 6.30
C LEU A 318 -23.01 -15.12 5.16
N VAL A 319 -24.26 -15.36 4.75
CA VAL A 319 -24.58 -16.24 3.62
C VAL A 319 -24.78 -15.47 2.32
N ASN A 320 -25.14 -14.19 2.41
CA ASN A 320 -25.30 -13.26 1.28
C ASN A 320 -25.10 -11.81 1.75
N LEU A 321 -24.98 -10.86 0.82
CA LEU A 321 -24.87 -9.42 1.11
C LEU A 321 -26.13 -8.63 0.73
N ASN A 322 -27.32 -9.25 0.75
CA ASN A 322 -28.58 -8.62 0.30
C ASN A 322 -29.00 -7.40 1.14
N PHE A 323 -28.38 -7.17 2.29
CA PHE A 323 -28.52 -5.92 3.05
C PHE A 323 -27.98 -4.70 2.28
N LEU A 324 -27.18 -4.90 1.23
CA LEU A 324 -26.73 -3.88 0.29
C LEU A 324 -27.52 -3.88 -1.04
N ARG A 325 -28.71 -4.51 -1.12
CA ARG A 325 -29.43 -4.66 -2.39
C ARG A 325 -29.74 -3.36 -3.14
N ASN A 326 -29.80 -2.23 -2.44
CA ASN A 326 -30.07 -0.91 -3.02
C ASN A 326 -28.80 -0.11 -3.31
N LEU A 327 -27.61 -0.63 -2.97
CA LEU A 327 -26.34 0.03 -3.22
C LEU A 327 -26.10 0.14 -4.73
N LYS A 328 -25.99 1.37 -5.23
CA LYS A 328 -25.78 1.72 -6.64
C LYS A 328 -24.34 2.11 -6.93
N ALA A 329 -23.67 2.76 -5.97
CA ALA A 329 -22.34 3.28 -6.17
C ALA A 329 -21.43 3.13 -4.94
N VAL A 330 -20.16 2.82 -5.20
CA VAL A 330 -19.07 2.89 -4.21
C VAL A 330 -17.96 3.78 -4.79
N ASN A 331 -17.70 4.89 -4.12
CA ASN A 331 -16.69 5.87 -4.50
C ASN A 331 -15.55 5.84 -3.47
N CYS A 332 -14.55 5.00 -3.72
CA CYS A 332 -13.44 4.77 -2.82
C CYS A 332 -12.28 5.73 -3.14
N THR A 333 -12.09 6.73 -2.29
CA THR A 333 -10.97 7.68 -2.36
C THR A 333 -9.82 7.33 -1.40
N SER A 334 -10.08 6.48 -0.40
CA SER A 334 -9.13 6.13 0.66
C SER A 334 -9.09 4.61 0.81
N VAL A 335 -8.24 3.92 0.05
CA VAL A 335 -8.25 2.44 -0.04
C VAL A 335 -7.92 1.76 1.29
N PHE A 336 -8.40 0.52 1.46
CA PHE A 336 -7.88 -0.35 2.50
C PHE A 336 -6.46 -0.78 2.14
N VAL A 337 -5.53 -0.65 3.08
CA VAL A 337 -4.20 -1.27 3.03
C VAL A 337 -4.15 -2.29 4.16
N GLN A 338 -4.57 -3.53 3.89
CA GLN A 338 -4.40 -4.62 4.86
C GLN A 338 -3.08 -5.34 4.59
N GLN A 339 -2.03 -4.94 5.32
CA GLN A 339 -0.65 -5.33 5.02
C GLN A 339 -0.28 -4.90 3.57
N PRO A 340 0.98 -4.93 3.10
CA PRO A 340 1.35 -4.19 1.88
C PRO A 340 0.77 -4.76 0.56
N GLU A 341 -0.21 -5.68 0.61
CA GLU A 341 -0.51 -6.58 -0.51
C GLU A 341 -1.94 -6.53 -1.06
N ILE A 342 -2.93 -5.84 -0.47
CA ILE A 342 -4.28 -5.79 -1.07
C ILE A 342 -4.84 -4.37 -1.08
N VAL A 343 -5.24 -3.90 -2.25
CA VAL A 343 -5.83 -2.56 -2.48
C VAL A 343 -7.15 -2.71 -3.23
N ALA A 344 -8.26 -2.38 -2.57
CA ALA A 344 -9.59 -2.51 -3.17
C ALA A 344 -10.63 -1.48 -2.72
N ALA A 345 -11.57 -1.15 -3.62
CA ALA A 345 -12.76 -0.38 -3.27
C ALA A 345 -13.84 -1.24 -2.61
N ILE A 346 -13.99 -2.48 -3.07
CA ILE A 346 -14.81 -3.50 -2.41
C ILE A 346 -13.94 -4.73 -2.18
N LEU A 347 -13.64 -5.03 -0.92
CA LEU A 347 -12.93 -6.25 -0.50
C LEU A 347 -13.91 -7.21 0.17
N VAL A 348 -14.02 -8.42 -0.37
CA VAL A 348 -14.78 -9.52 0.23
C VAL A 348 -13.83 -10.68 0.47
N GLU A 349 -13.49 -10.96 1.72
CA GLU A 349 -12.43 -11.92 2.05
C GLU A 349 -12.78 -12.88 3.18
N GLY A 350 -12.38 -14.16 3.04
CA GLY A 350 -12.41 -15.11 4.16
C GLY A 350 -13.82 -15.39 4.69
N ASN A 351 -14.86 -15.35 3.84
CA ASN A 351 -16.23 -15.61 4.25
C ASN A 351 -16.64 -17.05 3.85
N PRO A 352 -16.46 -18.06 4.72
CA PRO A 352 -16.62 -19.48 4.35
C PRO A 352 -18.06 -19.91 4.05
N LEU A 353 -19.04 -19.11 4.51
CA LEU A 353 -20.47 -19.38 4.33
C LEU A 353 -21.11 -18.52 3.23
N LEU A 354 -20.38 -17.53 2.68
CA LEU A 354 -20.93 -16.60 1.71
C LEU A 354 -21.18 -17.32 0.37
N MET A 355 -22.44 -17.41 -0.02
CA MET A 355 -22.88 -18.14 -1.21
C MET A 355 -23.14 -17.22 -2.40
N THR A 356 -23.60 -15.99 -2.16
CA THR A 356 -23.95 -15.05 -3.23
C THR A 356 -23.46 -13.65 -2.91
N PHE A 357 -22.96 -12.92 -3.90
CA PHE A 357 -22.60 -11.50 -3.71
C PHE A 357 -23.83 -10.66 -3.35
N GLY A 358 -24.92 -10.72 -4.13
CA GLY A 358 -26.22 -10.20 -3.69
C GLY A 358 -26.31 -8.68 -3.67
N ILE A 359 -25.61 -7.99 -4.57
CA ILE A 359 -25.66 -6.52 -4.72
C ILE A 359 -26.16 -6.15 -6.12
N PRO A 360 -27.42 -6.49 -6.46
CA PRO A 360 -27.93 -6.41 -7.84
C PRO A 360 -28.07 -4.98 -8.38
N SER A 361 -28.14 -3.97 -7.52
CA SER A 361 -28.30 -2.57 -7.93
C SER A 361 -26.98 -1.86 -8.22
N LEU A 362 -25.84 -2.50 -7.95
CA LEU A 362 -24.53 -1.90 -8.11
C LEU A 362 -24.29 -1.59 -9.59
N LYS A 363 -23.85 -0.38 -9.89
CA LYS A 363 -23.58 0.08 -11.27
C LYS A 363 -22.21 0.70 -11.40
N ASN A 364 -21.78 1.45 -10.39
CA ASN A 364 -20.54 2.20 -10.44
C ASN A 364 -19.67 1.85 -9.24
N VAL A 365 -18.44 1.44 -9.50
CA VAL A 365 -17.42 1.35 -8.46
C VAL A 365 -16.22 2.11 -8.99
N THR A 366 -15.83 3.16 -8.28
CA THR A 366 -14.64 3.94 -8.62
C THR A 366 -13.64 3.79 -7.49
N MET A 367 -12.40 3.55 -7.88
CA MET A 367 -11.26 3.52 -6.97
C MET A 367 -10.24 4.51 -7.48
N THR A 368 -9.81 5.42 -6.61
CA THR A 368 -8.59 6.20 -6.83
C THR A 368 -7.49 5.53 -6.02
N PRO A 369 -6.54 4.80 -6.64
CA PRO A 369 -5.40 4.28 -5.91
C PRO A 369 -4.68 5.44 -5.21
N PRO A 370 -4.19 5.27 -3.98
CA PRO A 370 -3.35 6.27 -3.35
C PRO A 370 -2.13 6.52 -4.22
N ALA A 371 -1.63 7.76 -4.22
CA ALA A 371 -0.30 8.03 -4.75
C ALA A 371 0.73 7.11 -4.07
N GLY A 372 1.70 6.63 -4.84
CA GLY A 372 2.87 5.87 -4.37
C GLY A 372 2.65 4.44 -3.89
N VAL A 373 1.44 3.88 -3.99
CA VAL A 373 1.28 2.42 -3.91
C VAL A 373 1.97 1.79 -5.12
N ASN A 374 2.99 0.96 -4.86
CA ASN A 374 3.56 0.12 -5.90
C ASN A 374 2.51 -0.93 -6.32
N LEU A 375 1.81 -0.64 -7.42
CA LEU A 375 0.76 -1.50 -7.96
C LEU A 375 1.30 -2.83 -8.51
N ASP A 376 2.62 -2.96 -8.68
CA ASP A 376 3.25 -4.18 -9.21
C ASP A 376 3.34 -5.31 -8.18
N GLU A 377 3.36 -4.97 -6.89
CA GLU A 377 3.51 -5.94 -5.78
C GLU A 377 2.20 -6.21 -5.02
N ALA A 378 1.21 -5.32 -5.14
CA ALA A 378 -0.07 -5.48 -4.46
C ALA A 378 -1.13 -6.17 -5.36
N LEU A 379 -1.97 -7.00 -4.75
CA LEU A 379 -3.26 -7.42 -5.28
C LEU A 379 -4.20 -6.21 -5.34
N VAL A 380 -4.14 -5.49 -6.46
CA VAL A 380 -4.97 -4.33 -6.70
C VAL A 380 -6.21 -4.75 -7.47
N GLY A 381 -7.39 -4.37 -6.97
CA GLY A 381 -8.58 -4.42 -7.79
C GLY A 381 -9.74 -3.57 -7.29
N THR A 382 -10.53 -3.02 -8.21
CA THR A 382 -11.74 -2.27 -7.86
C THR A 382 -12.69 -3.12 -7.03
N VAL A 383 -12.82 -4.40 -7.37
CA VAL A 383 -13.50 -5.41 -6.55
C VAL A 383 -12.58 -6.62 -6.41
N VAL A 384 -12.33 -7.03 -5.18
CA VAL A 384 -11.46 -8.17 -4.83
C VAL A 384 -12.25 -9.19 -4.05
N PHE A 385 -12.26 -10.43 -4.54
CA PHE A 385 -12.72 -11.60 -3.80
C PHE A 385 -11.52 -12.48 -3.47
N SER A 386 -11.38 -12.82 -2.19
CA SER A 386 -10.31 -13.68 -1.68
C SER A 386 -10.89 -14.70 -0.68
N GLU A 387 -10.49 -15.96 -0.76
CA GLU A 387 -10.84 -16.96 0.27
C GLU A 387 -12.36 -17.13 0.56
N ASN A 388 -13.23 -17.02 -0.45
CA ASN A 388 -14.67 -17.26 -0.32
C ASN A 388 -15.08 -18.53 -1.07
N PRO A 389 -14.96 -19.74 -0.49
CA PRO A 389 -15.04 -21.01 -1.23
C PRO A 389 -16.40 -21.32 -1.87
N LYS A 390 -17.48 -20.66 -1.42
CA LYS A 390 -18.86 -20.91 -1.85
C LYS A 390 -19.45 -19.77 -2.68
N ILE A 391 -18.74 -18.65 -2.83
CA ILE A 391 -19.33 -17.45 -3.43
C ILE A 391 -19.58 -17.68 -4.92
N CYS A 392 -20.74 -17.23 -5.37
CA CYS A 392 -21.06 -17.09 -6.77
C CYS A 392 -21.60 -15.69 -7.11
N LEU A 393 -21.44 -15.31 -8.37
CA LEU A 393 -22.02 -14.12 -8.98
C LEU A 393 -23.09 -14.53 -10.00
N THR A 394 -24.21 -13.81 -10.01
CA THR A 394 -25.17 -13.89 -11.13
C THR A 394 -24.52 -13.39 -12.43
N TYR A 395 -25.08 -13.71 -13.59
CA TYR A 395 -24.57 -13.21 -14.88
C TYR A 395 -24.43 -11.67 -14.90
N ASN A 396 -25.42 -10.95 -14.36
CA ASN A 396 -25.40 -9.49 -14.32
C ASN A 396 -24.30 -8.95 -13.41
N GLU A 397 -24.12 -9.54 -12.22
CA GLU A 397 -23.02 -9.19 -11.32
C GLU A 397 -21.67 -9.52 -11.94
N PHE A 398 -21.56 -10.66 -12.64
CA PHE A 398 -20.35 -11.06 -13.34
C PHE A 398 -19.97 -10.06 -14.43
N ASN A 399 -20.93 -9.68 -15.27
CA ASN A 399 -20.73 -8.70 -16.33
C ASN A 399 -20.38 -7.31 -15.77
N LEU A 400 -21.06 -6.88 -14.71
CA LEU A 400 -20.74 -5.64 -14.01
C LEU A 400 -19.31 -5.67 -13.47
N VAL A 401 -19.01 -6.63 -12.60
CA VAL A 401 -17.72 -6.72 -11.92
C VAL A 401 -16.61 -6.85 -12.94
N THR A 402 -16.78 -7.70 -13.94
CA THR A 402 -15.78 -7.82 -15.01
C THR A 402 -15.70 -6.60 -15.90
N SER A 403 -16.68 -5.70 -15.98
CA SER A 403 -16.54 -4.43 -16.73
C SER A 403 -15.70 -3.37 -16.01
N LEU A 404 -15.45 -3.54 -14.71
CA LEU A 404 -14.65 -2.62 -13.90
C LEU A 404 -13.15 -2.71 -14.26
N PRO A 405 -12.38 -1.63 -14.05
CA PRO A 405 -10.93 -1.67 -14.19
C PRO A 405 -10.31 -2.49 -13.06
N MET A 406 -9.20 -3.20 -13.35
CA MET A 406 -8.40 -3.94 -12.35
C MET A 406 -9.26 -4.86 -11.46
N ILE A 407 -9.45 -6.11 -11.87
CA ILE A 407 -10.35 -7.04 -11.17
C ILE A 407 -9.57 -8.26 -10.66
N SER A 408 -9.92 -8.73 -9.47
CA SER A 408 -9.38 -9.98 -8.92
C SER A 408 -10.52 -10.83 -8.37
N LEU A 409 -10.91 -11.86 -9.12
CA LEU A 409 -12.05 -12.73 -8.81
C LEU A 409 -11.56 -14.14 -8.45
N ARG A 410 -10.67 -14.24 -7.46
CA ARG A 410 -10.11 -15.55 -7.06
C ARG A 410 -11.23 -16.47 -6.57
N ALA A 411 -11.31 -17.66 -7.16
CA ALA A 411 -12.25 -18.73 -6.82
C ALA A 411 -13.75 -18.37 -6.90
N VAL A 412 -14.11 -17.31 -7.64
CA VAL A 412 -15.51 -16.92 -7.86
C VAL A 412 -16.15 -17.79 -8.95
N ARG A 413 -17.41 -18.19 -8.75
CA ARG A 413 -18.18 -19.02 -9.71
C ARG A 413 -19.39 -18.25 -10.23
N MET A 414 -19.99 -18.69 -11.33
CA MET A 414 -21.32 -18.20 -11.72
C MET A 414 -22.41 -18.94 -10.95
N CYS A 415 -23.42 -18.20 -10.49
CA CYS A 415 -24.57 -18.80 -9.83
C CYS A 415 -25.42 -19.58 -10.85
N PRO A 416 -26.00 -20.73 -10.45
CA PRO A 416 -26.97 -21.43 -11.28
C PRO A 416 -28.15 -20.51 -11.62
N THR A 417 -28.46 -20.37 -12.90
CA THR A 417 -29.59 -19.59 -13.39
C THR A 417 -30.47 -20.47 -14.28
N PRO A 418 -31.80 -20.51 -14.09
CA PRO A 418 -32.68 -21.39 -14.87
C PRO A 418 -32.69 -21.12 -16.38
N ALA A 419 -32.38 -19.88 -16.78
CA ALA A 419 -32.29 -19.45 -18.18
C ALA A 419 -31.23 -18.34 -18.31
N PRO A 420 -29.93 -18.69 -18.41
CA PRO A 420 -28.89 -17.69 -18.60
C PRO A 420 -29.05 -17.02 -19.98
N PRO A 421 -28.66 -15.75 -20.14
CA PRO A 421 -28.72 -15.05 -21.43
C PRO A 421 -27.92 -15.73 -22.54
N LEU A 422 -26.87 -16.47 -22.14
CA LEU A 422 -26.03 -17.28 -22.99
C LEU A 422 -25.91 -18.69 -22.37
N PRO A 423 -25.97 -19.77 -23.17
CA PRO A 423 -25.60 -21.09 -22.70
C PRO A 423 -24.16 -21.04 -22.18
N PHE A 424 -23.97 -21.27 -20.88
CA PHE A 424 -22.66 -21.17 -20.25
C PHE A 424 -22.17 -22.53 -19.76
N CYS A 425 -20.86 -22.69 -19.82
CA CYS A 425 -20.19 -23.93 -19.47
C CYS A 425 -18.99 -23.65 -18.59
N HIS A 426 -18.91 -24.36 -17.47
CA HIS A 426 -17.65 -24.50 -16.76
C HIS A 426 -16.78 -25.45 -17.57
N PHE A 427 -15.51 -25.11 -17.79
CA PHE A 427 -14.59 -26.01 -18.50
C PHE A 427 -14.25 -27.21 -17.60
N PRO A 428 -14.83 -28.42 -17.78
CA PRO A 428 -14.60 -29.53 -16.85
C PRO A 428 -13.39 -30.36 -17.27
N SER A 429 -13.10 -30.32 -18.57
CA SER A 429 -11.98 -30.92 -19.29
C SER A 429 -12.25 -30.65 -20.78
N PRO A 430 -11.22 -30.41 -21.61
CA PRO A 430 -11.37 -30.16 -23.04
C PRO A 430 -12.10 -31.26 -23.85
N HIS A 431 -12.24 -32.48 -23.31
CA HIS A 431 -12.97 -33.57 -23.98
C HIS A 431 -14.50 -33.50 -23.82
N GLY A 432 -15.01 -32.70 -22.89
CA GLY A 432 -16.44 -32.64 -22.52
C GLY A 432 -17.13 -31.32 -22.84
N VAL A 433 -16.57 -30.49 -23.72
CA VAL A 433 -17.19 -29.21 -24.09
C VAL A 433 -18.44 -29.45 -24.94
N ASP A 434 -19.58 -28.98 -24.44
CA ASP A 434 -20.84 -28.95 -25.19
C ASP A 434 -20.75 -27.91 -26.32
N GLU A 435 -21.13 -28.32 -27.53
CA GLU A 435 -21.08 -27.46 -28.72
C GLU A 435 -22.11 -26.33 -28.70
N ALA A 436 -23.03 -26.32 -27.73
CA ALA A 436 -23.99 -25.24 -27.53
C ALA A 436 -23.44 -24.07 -26.70
N CYS A 437 -22.30 -24.23 -26.02
CA CYS A 437 -21.74 -23.21 -25.13
C CYS A 437 -21.28 -21.96 -25.89
N GLU A 438 -21.75 -20.80 -25.46
CA GLU A 438 -21.29 -19.50 -25.97
C GLU A 438 -20.52 -18.69 -24.91
N LEU A 439 -20.76 -18.97 -23.62
CA LEU A 439 -20.05 -18.37 -22.49
C LEU A 439 -19.24 -19.43 -21.74
N PHE A 440 -17.97 -19.17 -21.50
CA PHE A 440 -17.07 -20.09 -20.80
C PHE A 440 -16.46 -19.44 -19.56
N ILE A 441 -16.29 -20.25 -18.52
CA ILE A 441 -15.60 -19.86 -17.28
C ILE A 441 -14.53 -20.90 -16.97
N GLY A 442 -13.29 -20.43 -16.78
CA GLY A 442 -12.15 -21.29 -16.43
C GLY A 442 -10.98 -21.16 -17.40
N ILE A 443 -10.09 -22.16 -17.36
CA ILE A 443 -8.87 -22.18 -18.17
C ILE A 443 -9.08 -23.12 -19.35
N VAL A 444 -8.85 -22.61 -20.56
CA VAL A 444 -8.79 -23.40 -21.80
C VAL A 444 -7.33 -23.77 -22.04
N TYR A 445 -6.99 -25.04 -21.82
CA TYR A 445 -5.64 -25.56 -22.04
C TYR A 445 -5.60 -26.41 -23.30
N ILE A 446 -4.72 -26.05 -24.24
CA ILE A 446 -4.55 -26.72 -25.53
C ILE A 446 -3.10 -27.18 -25.65
N ASP A 447 -2.89 -28.49 -25.66
CA ASP A 447 -1.57 -29.11 -25.71
C ASP A 447 -1.49 -30.21 -26.77
N ALA A 448 -0.49 -31.10 -26.65
CA ALA A 448 -0.29 -32.23 -27.54
C ALA A 448 -1.45 -33.24 -27.52
N SER A 449 -2.26 -33.28 -26.46
CA SER A 449 -3.43 -34.16 -26.35
C SER A 449 -4.63 -33.63 -27.14
N MET A 450 -4.66 -32.33 -27.46
CA MET A 450 -5.70 -31.73 -28.30
C MET A 450 -5.48 -32.01 -29.79
N LYS A 451 -6.58 -32.36 -30.45
CA LYS A 451 -6.68 -32.47 -31.91
C LYS A 451 -7.53 -31.31 -32.44
N THR A 452 -7.45 -31.04 -33.74
CA THR A 452 -8.22 -30.00 -34.43
C THR A 452 -9.73 -30.11 -34.19
N GLU A 453 -10.26 -31.33 -34.10
CA GLU A 453 -11.68 -31.60 -33.82
C GLU A 453 -12.13 -31.10 -32.43
N HIS A 454 -11.25 -31.16 -31.42
CA HIS A 454 -11.55 -30.62 -30.10
C HIS A 454 -11.60 -29.09 -30.12
N VAL A 455 -10.68 -28.46 -30.84
CA VAL A 455 -10.61 -27.00 -31.00
C VAL A 455 -11.83 -26.47 -31.77
N ALA A 456 -12.33 -27.22 -32.76
CA ALA A 456 -13.50 -26.82 -33.54
C ALA A 456 -14.76 -26.59 -32.68
N LYS A 457 -14.89 -27.29 -31.54
CA LYS A 457 -16.00 -27.10 -30.58
C LYS A 457 -16.00 -25.73 -29.92
N LEU A 458 -14.88 -25.02 -29.92
CA LEU A 458 -14.74 -23.69 -29.32
C LEU A 458 -15.19 -22.56 -30.28
N THR A 459 -15.53 -22.86 -31.53
CA THR A 459 -15.84 -21.84 -32.55
C THR A 459 -17.08 -20.99 -32.24
N LYS A 460 -18.00 -21.49 -31.40
CA LYS A 460 -19.18 -20.74 -30.93
C LYS A 460 -18.92 -19.88 -29.69
N MET A 461 -17.75 -20.01 -29.06
CA MET A 461 -17.36 -19.20 -27.90
C MET A 461 -17.44 -17.72 -28.25
N LYS A 462 -18.28 -16.99 -27.50
CA LYS A 462 -18.43 -15.53 -27.58
C LYS A 462 -17.72 -14.83 -26.44
N GLN A 463 -17.74 -15.43 -25.25
CA GLN A 463 -17.20 -14.86 -24.04
C GLN A 463 -16.40 -15.92 -23.27
N LEU A 464 -15.23 -15.55 -22.79
CA LEU A 464 -14.44 -16.37 -21.87
C LEU A 464 -13.99 -15.53 -20.68
N TYR A 465 -14.46 -15.91 -19.49
CA TYR A 465 -13.96 -15.42 -18.23
C TYR A 465 -12.92 -16.41 -17.68
N GLY A 466 -11.67 -16.15 -18.02
CA GLY A 466 -10.53 -16.96 -17.63
C GLY A 466 -9.37 -16.82 -18.61
N GLN A 467 -8.66 -17.92 -18.86
CA GLN A 467 -7.39 -17.88 -19.59
C GLN A 467 -7.39 -18.88 -20.76
N ILE A 468 -6.74 -18.52 -21.86
CA ILE A 468 -6.40 -19.44 -22.95
C ILE A 468 -4.91 -19.72 -22.92
N THR A 469 -4.51 -20.99 -22.82
CA THR A 469 -3.12 -21.42 -22.88
C THR A 469 -2.96 -22.45 -23.99
N ILE A 470 -2.10 -22.16 -24.96
CA ILE A 470 -1.76 -23.04 -26.08
C ILE A 470 -0.28 -23.35 -25.96
N SER A 471 0.06 -24.58 -25.61
CA SER A 471 1.47 -24.95 -25.43
C SER A 471 1.80 -26.36 -25.84
N ASN A 472 2.92 -26.54 -26.55
CA ASN A 472 3.37 -27.84 -27.06
C ASN A 472 2.28 -28.56 -27.88
N SER A 473 1.42 -27.82 -28.57
CA SER A 473 0.32 -28.40 -29.34
C SER A 473 0.76 -28.84 -30.75
N SER A 474 0.03 -29.82 -31.29
CA SER A 474 0.21 -30.33 -32.66
C SER A 474 -0.74 -29.66 -33.67
N ILE A 475 -1.63 -28.77 -33.22
CA ILE A 475 -2.56 -28.06 -34.09
C ILE A 475 -1.82 -27.07 -34.99
N GLN A 476 -2.33 -26.87 -36.21
CA GLN A 476 -1.78 -25.91 -37.16
C GLN A 476 -2.46 -24.54 -37.09
N GLU A 477 -3.72 -24.51 -36.66
CA GLU A 477 -4.54 -23.30 -36.64
C GLU A 477 -5.35 -23.22 -35.35
N PHE A 478 -5.45 -22.02 -34.77
CA PHE A 478 -6.33 -21.73 -33.66
C PHE A 478 -7.15 -20.47 -33.94
N ILE A 479 -8.42 -20.66 -34.28
CA ILE A 479 -9.32 -19.57 -34.70
C ILE A 479 -10.57 -19.61 -33.83
N LEU A 480 -10.86 -18.49 -33.16
CA LEU A 480 -12.11 -18.29 -32.43
C LEU A 480 -12.90 -17.15 -33.11
N PRO A 481 -13.71 -17.47 -34.13
CA PRO A 481 -14.31 -16.47 -35.02
C PRO A 481 -15.40 -15.63 -34.33
N ASN A 482 -15.93 -16.11 -33.22
CA ASN A 482 -17.02 -15.47 -32.48
C ASN A 482 -16.58 -14.87 -31.14
N LEU A 483 -15.33 -15.07 -30.72
CA LEU A 483 -14.86 -14.57 -29.43
C LEU A 483 -14.87 -13.04 -29.47
N THR A 484 -15.66 -12.43 -28.58
CA THR A 484 -15.82 -10.98 -28.45
C THR A 484 -15.18 -10.44 -27.17
N GLN A 485 -15.08 -11.27 -26.14
CA GLN A 485 -14.55 -10.89 -24.84
C GLN A 485 -13.72 -12.02 -24.21
N LEU A 486 -12.52 -11.67 -23.74
CA LEU A 486 -11.60 -12.54 -23.01
C LEU A 486 -11.04 -11.79 -21.80
N VAL A 487 -11.48 -12.16 -20.60
CA VAL A 487 -11.10 -11.47 -19.36
C VAL A 487 -10.50 -12.49 -18.40
N ASN A 488 -9.24 -12.29 -18.02
CA ASN A 488 -8.58 -13.19 -17.07
C ASN A 488 -9.01 -12.90 -15.64
N ILE A 489 -9.87 -13.78 -15.12
CA ILE A 489 -10.35 -13.73 -13.73
C ILE A 489 -9.53 -14.61 -12.77
N ASN A 490 -8.69 -15.52 -13.32
CA ASN A 490 -8.08 -16.62 -12.56
C ASN A 490 -6.78 -16.22 -11.87
N SER A 491 -6.00 -15.31 -12.48
CA SER A 491 -4.72 -14.87 -11.92
C SER A 491 -4.41 -13.46 -12.36
N ALA A 492 -3.99 -12.64 -11.39
CA ALA A 492 -3.52 -11.29 -11.67
C ALA A 492 -2.18 -11.27 -12.42
N GLN A 493 -1.39 -12.33 -12.26
CA GLN A 493 -0.01 -12.39 -12.74
C GLN A 493 0.14 -13.03 -14.11
N LEU A 494 -0.92 -13.60 -14.68
CA LEU A 494 -0.86 -14.28 -15.97
C LEU A 494 -1.59 -13.49 -17.06
N PRO A 495 -1.09 -13.48 -18.31
CA PRO A 495 -1.81 -12.92 -19.43
C PRO A 495 -3.11 -13.68 -19.65
N SER A 496 -4.11 -13.02 -20.25
CA SER A 496 -5.37 -13.69 -20.62
C SER A 496 -5.15 -14.76 -21.67
N MET A 497 -4.09 -14.63 -22.45
CA MET A 497 -3.69 -15.62 -23.43
C MET A 497 -2.18 -15.88 -23.40
N LEU A 498 -1.81 -17.16 -23.43
CA LEU A 498 -0.43 -17.62 -23.52
C LEU A 498 -0.30 -18.58 -24.71
N ILE A 499 0.57 -18.25 -25.66
CA ILE A 499 0.87 -19.08 -26.83
C ILE A 499 2.37 -19.37 -26.81
N TYR A 500 2.74 -20.60 -26.44
CA TYR A 500 4.13 -20.92 -26.13
C TYR A 500 4.59 -22.29 -26.63
N ARG A 501 5.77 -22.39 -27.27
CA ARG A 501 6.37 -23.68 -27.70
C ARG A 501 5.50 -24.51 -28.66
N ASN A 502 4.84 -23.88 -29.63
CA ASN A 502 4.06 -24.61 -30.63
C ASN A 502 4.80 -24.66 -31.97
N ASN A 503 5.43 -25.80 -32.27
CA ASN A 503 6.22 -25.97 -33.50
C ASN A 503 5.36 -26.09 -34.77
N ALA A 504 4.14 -26.62 -34.64
CA ALA A 504 3.23 -26.84 -35.76
C ALA A 504 2.25 -25.68 -36.00
N LEU A 505 2.06 -24.79 -35.02
CA LEU A 505 1.07 -23.72 -35.08
C LEU A 505 1.52 -22.63 -36.07
N LYS A 506 0.72 -22.42 -37.11
CA LYS A 506 1.00 -21.48 -38.20
C LYS A 506 0.16 -20.21 -38.10
N THR A 507 -1.06 -20.33 -37.59
CA THR A 507 -2.03 -19.23 -37.62
C THR A 507 -2.86 -19.18 -36.33
N VAL A 508 -3.04 -17.97 -35.81
CA VAL A 508 -4.00 -17.66 -34.75
C VAL A 508 -4.86 -16.47 -35.16
N SER A 509 -6.16 -16.50 -34.86
CA SER A 509 -7.06 -15.39 -35.25
C SER A 509 -8.29 -15.26 -34.35
N PHE A 510 -8.59 -14.01 -33.99
CA PHE A 510 -9.68 -13.58 -33.12
C PHE A 510 -10.42 -12.38 -33.74
N PRO A 511 -11.04 -12.54 -34.92
CA PRO A 511 -11.48 -11.43 -35.77
C PRO A 511 -12.59 -10.56 -35.15
N LYS A 512 -13.29 -11.05 -34.12
CA LYS A 512 -14.33 -10.30 -33.40
C LYS A 512 -13.92 -9.90 -31.98
N LEU A 513 -12.70 -10.20 -31.54
CA LEU A 513 -12.30 -9.95 -30.16
C LEU A 513 -12.26 -8.46 -29.92
N THR A 514 -13.13 -7.98 -29.03
CA THR A 514 -13.30 -6.55 -28.77
C THR A 514 -12.74 -6.08 -27.45
N ASP A 515 -12.69 -6.98 -26.47
CA ASP A 515 -12.24 -6.72 -25.11
C ASP A 515 -11.34 -7.88 -24.68
N ILE A 516 -10.06 -7.58 -24.43
CA ILE A 516 -9.11 -8.51 -23.83
C ILE A 516 -8.46 -7.83 -22.63
N ARG A 517 -8.47 -8.49 -21.47
CA ARG A 517 -7.95 -7.91 -20.22
C ARG A 517 -7.24 -8.93 -19.36
N GLY A 518 -5.92 -8.77 -19.24
CA GLY A 518 -5.09 -9.49 -18.26
C GLY A 518 -5.48 -9.13 -16.82
N GLY A 519 -5.19 -10.04 -15.88
CA GLY A 519 -5.59 -9.88 -14.48
C GLY A 519 -4.78 -8.86 -13.68
N GLY A 520 -3.81 -8.16 -14.28
CA GLY A 520 -2.93 -7.22 -13.56
C GLY A 520 -1.58 -6.96 -14.23
N GLN A 521 -1.10 -7.85 -15.09
CA GLN A 521 0.13 -7.62 -15.88
C GLN A 521 -0.02 -6.48 -16.90
N SER A 522 1.12 -5.86 -17.25
CA SER A 522 1.24 -4.87 -18.33
C SER A 522 0.89 -5.40 -19.73
N TYR A 523 0.54 -6.68 -19.89
CA TYR A 523 0.24 -7.32 -21.17
C TYR A 523 -0.94 -8.30 -21.12
N ASP A 524 -1.68 -8.39 -22.23
CA ASP A 524 -2.90 -9.18 -22.36
C ASP A 524 -2.63 -10.57 -23.00
N LEU A 525 -1.61 -10.66 -23.85
CA LEU A 525 -1.19 -11.86 -24.58
C LEU A 525 0.34 -11.98 -24.58
N LEU A 526 0.85 -13.20 -24.35
CA LEU A 526 2.25 -13.56 -24.53
C LEU A 526 2.39 -14.61 -25.65
N VAL A 527 3.26 -14.32 -26.62
CA VAL A 527 3.59 -15.21 -27.75
C VAL A 527 5.09 -15.47 -27.78
N ALA A 528 5.52 -16.69 -27.47
CA ALA A 528 6.96 -17.02 -27.48
C ALA A 528 7.25 -18.45 -27.95
N GLN A 529 8.42 -18.67 -28.55
CA GLN A 529 8.88 -20.00 -28.99
C GLN A 529 7.92 -20.70 -29.96
N ASN A 530 7.30 -19.98 -30.90
CA ASN A 530 6.41 -20.57 -31.93
C ASN A 530 7.04 -20.39 -33.33
N PRO A 531 8.01 -21.23 -33.73
CA PRO A 531 8.86 -20.97 -34.90
C PRO A 531 8.10 -20.93 -36.24
N SER A 532 6.95 -21.58 -36.32
CA SER A 532 6.12 -21.63 -37.53
C SER A 532 5.00 -20.59 -37.56
N LEU A 533 4.81 -19.85 -36.46
CA LEU A 533 3.67 -18.95 -36.30
C LEU A 533 3.92 -17.64 -37.04
N ASN A 534 3.10 -17.36 -38.06
CA ASN A 534 3.08 -16.06 -38.69
C ASN A 534 2.15 -15.13 -37.90
N PHE A 535 2.72 -14.39 -36.94
CA PHE A 535 1.94 -13.50 -36.08
C PHE A 535 2.00 -12.05 -36.57
N SER A 536 0.84 -11.45 -36.79
CA SER A 536 0.71 -10.02 -37.04
C SER A 536 -0.56 -9.48 -36.39
N CYS A 537 -0.46 -8.37 -35.66
CA CYS A 537 -1.58 -7.80 -34.89
C CYS A 537 -2.84 -7.58 -35.75
N SER A 538 -2.67 -7.11 -37.00
CA SER A 538 -3.78 -6.83 -37.92
C SER A 538 -4.47 -8.07 -38.48
N THR A 539 -3.79 -9.23 -38.42
CA THR A 539 -4.33 -10.52 -38.86
C THR A 539 -4.97 -11.30 -37.71
N VAL A 540 -4.51 -11.04 -36.48
CA VAL A 540 -4.94 -11.72 -35.26
C VAL A 540 -6.15 -11.02 -34.64
N PHE A 541 -6.16 -9.69 -34.64
CA PHE A 541 -7.23 -8.89 -34.02
C PHE A 541 -7.89 -7.96 -35.06
N PRO A 542 -9.16 -7.56 -34.86
CA PRO A 542 -9.78 -6.54 -35.69
C PRO A 542 -9.02 -5.21 -35.63
N GLN A 543 -9.13 -4.40 -36.69
CA GLN A 543 -8.50 -3.08 -36.74
C GLN A 543 -9.00 -2.22 -35.55
N ASN A 544 -8.08 -1.49 -34.90
CA ASN A 544 -8.32 -0.63 -33.73
C ASN A 544 -8.50 -1.36 -32.39
N LYS A 545 -7.85 -2.51 -32.21
CA LYS A 545 -7.87 -3.21 -30.91
C LYS A 545 -6.72 -2.82 -30.00
N LYS A 546 -7.11 -2.51 -28.76
CA LYS A 546 -6.22 -2.28 -27.61
C LYS A 546 -5.90 -3.63 -26.97
N ALA A 547 -4.86 -4.27 -27.46
CA ALA A 547 -4.25 -5.43 -26.82
C ALA A 547 -2.76 -5.15 -26.69
N ILE A 548 -2.20 -5.35 -25.49
CA ILE A 548 -0.75 -5.31 -25.30
C ILE A 548 -0.23 -6.73 -25.49
N VAL A 549 0.56 -6.94 -26.54
CA VAL A 549 1.10 -8.25 -26.89
C VAL A 549 2.62 -8.23 -26.75
N LEU A 550 3.15 -9.19 -26.01
CA LEU A 550 4.59 -9.42 -25.86
C LEU A 550 5.04 -10.64 -26.66
N ASP A 551 6.25 -10.55 -27.20
CA ASP A 551 7.04 -11.70 -27.63
C ASP A 551 8.45 -11.68 -27.00
N GLU A 552 9.34 -12.54 -27.47
CA GLU A 552 10.73 -12.63 -27.00
C GLU A 552 11.56 -11.36 -27.23
N THR A 553 11.10 -10.47 -28.12
CA THR A 553 11.75 -9.21 -28.48
C THR A 553 11.14 -7.99 -27.78
N GLY A 554 9.99 -8.16 -27.11
CA GLY A 554 9.30 -7.11 -26.36
C GLY A 554 7.86 -6.89 -26.84
N ILE A 555 7.37 -5.65 -26.78
CA ILE A 555 6.00 -5.30 -27.16
C ILE A 555 5.88 -5.26 -28.69
N ILE A 556 5.06 -6.15 -29.25
CA ILE A 556 4.81 -6.25 -30.70
C ILE A 556 3.45 -5.70 -31.13
N CYS A 557 2.48 -5.60 -30.21
CA CYS A 557 1.23 -4.88 -30.42
C CYS A 557 0.99 -3.93 -29.26
N SER A 558 0.83 -2.64 -29.54
CA SER A 558 0.27 -1.66 -28.62
C SER A 558 -0.36 -0.52 -29.41
N GLU A 559 -1.49 0.01 -28.95
CA GLU A 559 -1.99 1.31 -29.44
C GLU A 559 -1.34 2.45 -28.65
N LYS A 560 -1.01 3.54 -29.36
CA LYS A 560 -0.64 4.82 -28.75
C LYS A 560 -1.84 5.41 -28.00
N GLY A 561 -1.96 5.10 -26.72
CA GLY A 561 -2.92 5.74 -25.82
C GLY A 561 -3.47 4.82 -24.74
N THR A 562 -3.03 5.10 -23.50
CA THR A 562 -3.70 4.77 -22.23
C THR A 562 -3.75 3.30 -21.79
N ARG A 563 -2.62 2.75 -21.35
CA ARG A 563 -2.44 2.34 -19.94
C ARG A 563 -1.03 2.78 -19.54
N PRO A 564 -0.83 3.43 -18.37
CA PRO A 564 0.52 3.63 -17.88
C PRO A 564 1.16 2.25 -17.76
N LEU A 565 2.22 2.00 -18.52
CA LEU A 565 3.10 0.87 -18.29
C LEU A 565 3.67 1.10 -16.89
N LEU A 566 3.30 0.25 -15.94
CA LEU A 566 3.95 0.21 -14.65
C LEU A 566 5.34 -0.40 -14.88
N GLY A 567 6.37 0.43 -14.68
CA GLY A 567 7.77 0.05 -14.47
C GLY A 567 8.57 -0.50 -15.67
N PRO A 568 9.86 -0.10 -15.83
CA PRO A 568 10.82 -0.82 -16.67
C PRO A 568 11.34 -2.10 -15.98
N TRP A 569 11.62 -3.12 -16.80
CA TRP A 569 12.19 -4.42 -16.45
C TRP A 569 13.68 -4.37 -16.08
#